data_AF-Q9C4M7-F1
#
_entry.id   AF-Q9C4M7-F1
#
_cell.length_a   1.000
_cell.length_b   1.000
_cell.length_c   1.000
_cell.angle_alpha   90.00
_cell.angle_beta   90.00
_cell.angle_gamma   90.00
#
_symmetry.space_group_name_H-M   'P 1'
#
loop_
_entity.id
_entity.type
_entity.pdbx_description
1 polymer ?
#
loop_
_entity_poly.entity_id
_entity_poly.type
_entity_poly.pdbx_seq_one_letter_code
_entity_poly.pdbx_strand_id
1 'polypeptide(L)'
;MVTIASEEIMKVIEEEFPDVKYLALSGNLCVDKKPNAMNFINGRGKTVIAEAVIPRDIVEKKLKTTPELIAEVNYRKNLVGSAQAGSYGFNAHFGNIVGAIFLATGQDEAQITEGSHGITLAEVTPEGDLYISITMPSLEIGTVGGGT
;
A
#
# COMPACT_ATOMS: atom_id res chain seq x y z
N MET A 1 -6.07 20.25 3.06
CA MET A 1 -4.88 20.78 3.77
C MET A 1 -3.71 20.95 2.82
N VAL A 2 -3.10 19.85 2.33
CA VAL A 2 -1.87 19.93 1.50
C VAL A 2 -2.01 20.77 0.22
N THR A 3 -3.17 20.73 -0.46
CA THR A 3 -3.42 21.56 -1.65
C THR A 3 -3.35 23.06 -1.36
N ILE A 4 -3.91 23.51 -0.23
CA ILE A 4 -3.90 24.93 0.16
C ILE A 4 -2.46 25.36 0.45
N ALA A 5 -1.71 24.54 1.19
CA ALA A 5 -0.29 24.83 1.46
C ALA A 5 0.55 24.85 0.17
N SER A 6 0.32 23.92 -0.76
CA SER A 6 0.97 23.90 -2.06
C SER A 6 0.66 25.17 -2.87
N GLU A 7 -0.58 25.64 -2.87
CA GLU A 7 -0.96 26.88 -3.56
C GLU A 7 -0.22 28.10 -3.01
N GLU A 8 -0.14 28.24 -1.68
CA GLU A 8 0.62 29.34 -1.06
C GLU A 8 2.11 29.26 -1.40
N ILE A 9 2.70 28.06 -1.42
CA ILE A 9 4.09 27.87 -1.85
C ILE A 9 4.27 28.27 -3.31
N MET A 10 3.33 27.90 -4.19
CA MET A 10 3.41 28.26 -5.61
C MET A 10 3.35 29.77 -5.83
N LYS A 11 2.55 30.51 -5.04
CA LYS A 11 2.53 31.98 -5.10
C LYS A 11 3.91 32.58 -4.80
N VAL A 12 4.57 32.09 -3.74
CA VAL A 12 5.94 32.52 -3.39
C VAL A 12 6.93 32.22 -4.52
N ILE A 13 6.81 31.05 -5.16
CA ILE A 13 7.66 30.69 -6.30
C ILE A 13 7.44 31.63 -7.50
N GLU A 14 6.20 31.97 -7.83
CA GLU A 14 5.91 32.91 -8.93
C GLU A 14 6.33 34.35 -8.63
N GLU A 15 6.34 34.76 -7.35
CA GLU A 15 6.86 36.07 -6.92
C GLU A 15 8.39 36.15 -7.09
N GLU A 16 9.12 35.11 -6.68
CA GLU A 16 10.58 35.04 -6.80
C GLU A 16 11.05 34.80 -8.24
N PHE A 17 10.27 34.05 -9.02
CA PHE A 17 10.57 33.71 -10.41
C PHE A 17 9.41 34.14 -11.34
N PRO A 18 9.35 35.41 -11.76
CA PRO A 18 8.21 35.97 -12.51
C PRO A 18 7.91 35.27 -13.84
N ASP A 19 8.91 34.64 -14.45
CA ASP A 19 8.79 33.88 -15.70
C ASP A 19 8.20 32.47 -15.49
N VAL A 20 8.07 32.01 -14.24
CA VAL A 20 7.45 30.74 -13.89
C VAL A 20 5.96 30.93 -13.69
N LYS A 21 5.16 30.07 -14.34
CA LYS A 21 3.73 29.95 -14.11
C LYS A 21 3.33 28.51 -13.87
N TYR A 22 2.66 28.23 -12.75
CA TYR A 22 2.17 26.88 -12.50
C TYR A 22 0.86 26.63 -13.24
N LEU A 23 0.80 25.55 -14.01
CA LEU A 23 -0.39 25.22 -14.81
C LEU A 23 -1.50 24.58 -13.96
N ALA A 24 -1.10 23.69 -13.05
CA ALA A 24 -2.01 22.96 -12.18
C ALA A 24 -1.31 22.63 -10.86
N LEU A 25 -2.04 22.68 -9.75
CA LEU A 25 -1.52 22.29 -8.43
C LEU A 25 -1.25 20.79 -8.33
N SER A 26 -1.93 19.97 -9.13
CA SER A 26 -1.70 18.54 -9.24
C SER A 26 -1.33 18.17 -10.67
N GLY A 27 -0.03 17.97 -10.90
CA GLY A 27 0.50 17.48 -12.18
C GLY A 27 0.51 15.95 -12.28
N ASN A 28 -0.34 15.25 -11.52
CA ASN A 28 -0.34 13.79 -11.37
C ASN A 28 0.98 13.17 -10.87
N LEU A 29 1.90 13.97 -10.32
CA LEU A 29 3.13 13.47 -9.69
C LEU A 29 2.98 13.27 -8.17
N CYS A 30 1.77 13.44 -7.63
CA CYS A 30 1.46 13.22 -6.23
C CYS A 30 1.69 11.76 -5.77
N VAL A 31 1.16 10.70 -6.41
CA VAL A 31 0.05 10.55 -7.37
C VAL A 31 -1.23 10.18 -6.60
N ASP A 32 -2.37 10.81 -6.87
CA ASP A 32 -3.62 10.56 -6.13
C ASP A 32 -4.67 9.80 -6.94
N LYS A 33 -5.16 8.68 -6.40
CA LYS A 33 -6.24 7.82 -6.92
C LYS A 33 -5.93 7.15 -8.26
N LYS A 34 -4.64 6.90 -8.55
CA LYS A 34 -4.16 6.22 -9.77
C LYS A 34 -3.00 5.26 -9.42
N PRO A 35 -2.96 4.05 -10.01
CA PRO A 35 -1.86 3.11 -9.79
C PRO A 35 -0.55 3.70 -10.34
N ASN A 36 0.53 3.62 -9.56
CA ASN A 36 1.78 4.28 -9.92
C ASN A 36 2.98 3.74 -9.13
N ALA A 37 4.17 3.83 -9.73
CA ALA A 37 5.43 3.42 -9.09
C ALA A 37 5.93 4.43 -8.05
N MET A 38 5.58 5.72 -8.17
CA MET A 38 6.09 6.78 -7.28
C MET A 38 5.71 6.53 -5.82
N ASN A 39 4.43 6.26 -5.56
CA ASN A 39 3.92 5.97 -4.23
C ASN A 39 4.41 4.62 -3.71
N PHE A 40 4.63 3.64 -4.59
CA PHE A 40 5.18 2.34 -4.21
C PHE A 40 6.63 2.46 -3.72
N ILE A 41 7.44 3.29 -4.38
CA ILE A 41 8.87 3.46 -4.08
C ILE A 41 9.10 4.48 -2.97
N ASN A 42 8.49 5.67 -3.06
CA ASN A 42 8.76 6.78 -2.15
C ASN A 42 7.78 6.84 -0.95
N GLY A 43 6.72 6.04 -0.99
CA GLY A 43 5.63 6.08 -0.03
C GLY A 43 4.67 7.25 -0.22
N ARG A 44 3.47 7.14 0.37
CA ARG A 44 2.48 8.23 0.43
C ARG A 44 1.51 8.01 1.60
N GLY A 45 1.25 9.03 2.40
CA GLY A 45 0.44 8.84 3.61
C GLY A 45 1.24 8.10 4.70
N LYS A 46 0.92 6.82 4.94
CA LYS A 46 1.60 5.97 5.94
C LYS A 46 2.27 4.78 5.27
N THR A 47 3.55 4.58 5.57
CA THR A 47 4.29 3.35 5.29
C THR A 47 4.18 2.44 6.50
N VAL A 48 3.63 1.24 6.32
CA VAL A 48 3.36 0.30 7.42
C VAL A 48 3.96 -1.06 7.11
N ILE A 49 4.55 -1.68 8.13
CA ILE A 49 5.03 -3.06 8.09
C ILE A 49 4.36 -3.80 9.27
N ALA A 50 3.89 -5.02 9.01
CA ALA A 50 3.41 -5.92 10.05
C ALA A 50 3.90 -7.34 9.78
N GLU A 51 4.25 -8.06 10.84
CA GLU A 51 4.82 -9.41 10.76
C GLU A 51 4.28 -10.31 11.86
N ALA A 52 4.30 -11.62 11.61
CA ALA A 52 3.93 -12.64 12.58
C ALA A 52 4.64 -13.96 12.29
N VAL A 53 4.89 -14.73 13.35
CA VAL A 53 5.23 -16.16 13.25
C VAL A 53 4.02 -16.98 13.68
N ILE A 54 3.56 -17.87 12.81
CA ILE A 54 2.41 -18.74 13.03
C ILE A 54 2.93 -20.17 13.24
N PRO A 55 2.72 -20.77 14.43
CA PRO A 55 3.16 -22.12 14.71
C PRO A 55 2.63 -23.14 13.70
N ARG A 56 3.45 -24.10 13.29
CA ARG A 56 3.07 -25.15 12.33
C ARG A 56 1.77 -25.83 12.69
N ASP A 57 1.58 -26.15 13.97
CA ASP A 57 0.39 -26.87 14.42
C ASP A 57 -0.88 -26.02 14.21
N ILE A 58 -0.79 -24.69 14.34
CA ILE A 58 -1.86 -23.76 14.00
C ILE A 58 -2.08 -23.72 12.48
N VAL A 59 -1.02 -23.66 11.68
CA VAL A 59 -1.13 -23.71 10.20
C VAL A 59 -1.85 -24.98 9.75
N GLU A 60 -1.44 -26.15 10.24
CA GLU A 60 -2.03 -27.44 9.87
C GLU A 60 -3.46 -27.59 10.40
N LYS A 61 -3.69 -27.28 11.70
CA LYS A 61 -4.99 -27.48 12.33
C LYS A 61 -6.03 -26.43 11.94
N LYS A 62 -5.63 -25.18 11.67
CA LYS A 62 -6.56 -24.07 11.41
C LYS A 62 -6.58 -23.66 9.95
N LEU A 63 -5.42 -23.49 9.33
CA LEU A 63 -5.31 -23.07 7.93
C LEU A 63 -5.38 -24.26 6.94
N LYS A 64 -5.31 -25.50 7.45
CA LYS A 64 -5.50 -26.75 6.69
C LYS A 64 -4.49 -26.91 5.55
N THR A 65 -3.27 -26.46 5.79
CA THR A 65 -2.15 -26.51 4.84
C THR A 65 -0.84 -26.63 5.63
N THR A 66 0.31 -26.51 4.98
CA THR A 66 1.62 -26.49 5.63
C THR A 66 2.33 -25.14 5.43
N PRO A 67 3.26 -24.75 6.32
CA PRO A 67 4.12 -23.58 6.13
C PRO A 67 4.80 -23.55 4.76
N GLU A 68 5.31 -24.69 4.30
CA GLU A 68 6.00 -24.83 3.00
C GLU A 68 5.08 -24.48 1.83
N LEU A 69 3.85 -25.00 1.83
CA LEU A 69 2.89 -24.73 0.76
C LEU A 69 2.48 -23.25 0.74
N ILE A 70 2.34 -22.61 1.90
CA ILE A 70 2.05 -21.17 1.96
C ILE A 70 3.23 -20.36 1.40
N ALA A 71 4.46 -20.65 1.83
CA ALA A 71 5.66 -19.96 1.35
C ALA A 71 5.82 -20.12 -0.17
N GLU A 72 5.60 -21.34 -0.69
CA GLU A 72 5.70 -21.63 -2.12
C GLU A 72 4.62 -20.92 -2.94
N VAL A 73 3.37 -20.91 -2.48
CA VAL A 73 2.28 -20.18 -3.12
C VAL A 73 2.55 -18.68 -3.08
N ASN A 74 3.04 -18.14 -1.95
CA ASN A 74 3.40 -16.74 -1.85
C ASN A 74 4.47 -16.36 -2.88
N TYR A 75 5.55 -17.15 -2.97
CA TYR A 75 6.61 -16.93 -3.94
C TYR A 75 6.08 -16.95 -5.38
N ARG A 76 5.38 -18.02 -5.77
CA ARG A 76 4.90 -18.17 -7.16
C ARG A 76 3.81 -17.16 -7.53
N LYS A 77 2.86 -16.92 -6.61
CA LYS A 77 1.67 -16.10 -6.89
C LYS A 77 1.93 -14.62 -6.65
N ASN A 78 2.35 -14.27 -5.43
CA ASN A 78 2.47 -12.87 -5.01
C ASN A 78 3.75 -12.22 -5.53
N LEU A 79 4.83 -12.99 -5.73
CA LEU A 79 6.09 -12.45 -6.23
C LEU A 79 6.23 -12.65 -7.74
N VAL A 80 6.44 -13.89 -8.19
CA VAL A 80 6.70 -14.19 -9.61
C VAL A 80 5.51 -13.81 -10.49
N GLY A 81 4.29 -14.19 -10.10
CA GLY A 81 3.07 -13.86 -10.84
C GLY A 81 2.83 -12.36 -10.95
N SER A 82 2.93 -11.62 -9.84
CA SER A 82 2.77 -10.16 -9.85
C SER A 82 3.88 -9.45 -10.64
N ALA A 83 5.13 -9.93 -10.56
CA ALA A 83 6.23 -9.41 -11.35
C ALA A 83 5.97 -9.57 -12.85
N GLN A 84 5.51 -10.76 -13.28
CA GLN A 84 5.16 -11.02 -14.67
C GLN A 84 3.98 -10.15 -15.15
N ALA A 85 3.05 -9.82 -14.25
CA ALA A 85 1.90 -8.97 -14.56
C ALA A 85 2.21 -7.46 -14.56
N GLY A 86 3.41 -7.03 -14.17
CA GLY A 86 3.72 -5.60 -13.98
C GLY A 86 2.87 -4.96 -12.88
N SER A 87 2.51 -5.74 -11.86
CA SER A 87 1.61 -5.30 -10.77
C SER A 87 2.36 -4.47 -9.72
N TYR A 88 1.63 -3.62 -9.00
CA TYR A 88 2.07 -2.98 -7.73
C TYR A 88 1.47 -3.67 -6.49
N GLY A 89 0.60 -4.66 -6.70
CA GLY A 89 0.07 -5.54 -5.66
C GLY A 89 0.80 -6.88 -5.68
N PHE A 90 1.90 -6.97 -4.93
CA PHE A 90 2.62 -8.21 -4.66
C PHE A 90 2.00 -8.93 -3.46
N ASN A 91 0.67 -9.05 -3.47
CA ASN A 91 -0.14 -9.57 -2.38
C ASN A 91 -1.34 -10.35 -2.93
N ALA A 92 -2.10 -10.98 -2.03
CA ALA A 92 -3.27 -11.75 -2.43
C ALA A 92 -4.51 -10.87 -2.68
N HIS A 93 -4.88 -10.05 -1.70
CA HIS A 93 -6.15 -9.32 -1.73
C HIS A 93 -6.17 -8.11 -0.78
N PHE A 94 -5.09 -7.34 -0.66
CA PHE A 94 -5.06 -6.15 0.22
C PHE A 94 -6.23 -5.20 -0.06
N GLY A 95 -6.59 -5.00 -1.32
CA GLY A 95 -7.74 -4.18 -1.72
C GLY A 95 -9.06 -4.59 -1.07
N ASN A 96 -9.29 -5.88 -0.79
CA ASN A 96 -10.50 -6.33 -0.10
C ASN A 96 -10.56 -5.85 1.35
N ILE A 97 -9.46 -6.00 2.09
CA ILE A 97 -9.40 -5.63 3.51
C ILE A 97 -9.37 -4.10 3.65
N VAL A 98 -8.55 -3.43 2.84
CA VAL A 98 -8.48 -1.97 2.80
C VAL A 98 -9.82 -1.38 2.45
N GLY A 99 -10.48 -1.88 1.39
CA GLY A 99 -11.79 -1.39 0.98
C GLY A 99 -12.87 -1.59 2.04
N ALA A 100 -12.92 -2.76 2.68
CA ALA A 100 -13.87 -3.01 3.75
C ALA A 100 -13.67 -2.05 4.94
N ILE A 101 -12.42 -1.86 5.38
CA ILE A 101 -12.11 -0.95 6.49
C ILE A 101 -12.41 0.50 6.09
N PHE A 102 -12.02 0.91 4.88
CA PHE A 102 -12.21 2.28 4.39
C PHE A 102 -13.68 2.66 4.38
N LEU A 103 -14.52 1.80 3.80
CA LEU A 103 -15.98 2.00 3.80
C LEU A 103 -16.56 2.01 5.20
N ALA A 104 -16.13 1.10 6.08
CA ALA A 104 -16.65 1.03 7.45
C ALA A 104 -16.23 2.21 8.33
N THR A 105 -15.12 2.88 7.99
CA THR A 105 -14.53 3.95 8.80
C THR A 105 -14.55 5.32 8.11
N GLY A 106 -15.36 5.48 7.07
CA GLY A 106 -15.59 6.79 6.42
C GLY A 106 -14.39 7.35 5.66
N GLN A 107 -13.49 6.50 5.19
CA GLN A 107 -12.32 6.90 4.39
C GLN A 107 -12.71 7.13 2.92
N ASP A 108 -11.79 7.74 2.16
CA ASP A 108 -11.96 7.97 0.72
C ASP A 108 -11.75 6.67 -0.06
N GLU A 109 -12.82 6.11 -0.60
CA GLU A 109 -12.82 4.81 -1.26
C GLU A 109 -11.98 4.77 -2.53
N ALA A 110 -11.78 5.92 -3.20
CA ALA A 110 -10.96 5.96 -4.41
C ALA A 110 -9.47 5.74 -4.09
N GLN A 111 -9.05 6.01 -2.84
CA GLN A 111 -7.68 5.79 -2.36
C GLN A 111 -7.37 4.32 -2.04
N ILE A 112 -8.33 3.39 -2.17
CA ILE A 112 -8.05 1.94 -2.16
C ILE A 112 -7.02 1.58 -3.25
N THR A 113 -7.00 2.34 -4.35
CA THR A 113 -6.03 2.18 -5.45
C THR A 113 -4.59 2.20 -4.94
N GLU A 114 -4.20 3.23 -4.18
CA GLU A 114 -2.87 3.33 -3.58
C GLU A 114 -2.75 2.53 -2.28
N GLY A 115 -3.82 2.50 -1.48
CA GLY A 115 -3.83 1.81 -0.19
C GLY A 115 -3.67 0.30 -0.31
N SER A 116 -3.91 -0.28 -1.49
CA SER A 116 -3.73 -1.70 -1.78
C SER A 116 -2.36 -2.08 -2.35
N HIS A 117 -1.48 -1.09 -2.58
CA HIS A 117 -0.08 -1.36 -2.89
C HIS A 117 0.60 -2.11 -1.75
N GLY A 118 1.47 -3.04 -2.11
CA GLY A 118 2.32 -3.67 -1.10
C GLY A 118 2.75 -5.08 -1.45
N ILE A 119 3.60 -5.61 -0.57
CA ILE A 119 4.27 -6.89 -0.72
C ILE A 119 3.90 -7.78 0.46
N THR A 120 3.55 -9.03 0.18
CA THR A 120 3.47 -10.11 1.18
C THR A 120 4.69 -11.01 1.02
N LEU A 121 5.41 -11.24 2.12
CA LEU A 121 6.48 -12.23 2.19
C LEU A 121 6.06 -13.36 3.14
N ALA A 122 6.49 -14.57 2.81
CA ALA A 122 6.22 -15.76 3.62
C ALA A 122 7.40 -16.72 3.51
N GLU A 123 7.88 -17.20 4.66
CA GLU A 123 9.06 -18.05 4.77
C GLU A 123 8.82 -19.12 5.84
N VAL A 124 9.51 -20.26 5.71
CA VAL A 124 9.54 -21.29 6.75
C VAL A 124 10.72 -21.00 7.67
N THR A 125 10.43 -20.82 8.95
CA THR A 125 11.45 -20.60 9.99
C THR A 125 12.31 -21.86 10.21
N PRO A 126 13.50 -21.75 10.83
CA PRO A 126 14.33 -22.92 11.17
C PRO A 126 13.60 -23.97 12.02
N GLU A 127 12.66 -23.54 12.86
CA GLU A 127 11.83 -24.39 13.71
C GLU A 127 10.69 -25.07 12.94
N GLY A 128 10.49 -24.71 11.68
CA GLY A 128 9.44 -25.24 10.80
C GLY A 128 8.11 -24.51 10.91
N ASP A 129 8.05 -23.36 11.59
CA ASP A 129 6.86 -22.49 11.66
C ASP A 129 6.79 -21.55 10.44
N LEU A 130 5.62 -20.93 10.22
CA LEU A 130 5.42 -19.96 9.14
C LEU A 130 5.71 -18.54 9.63
N TYR A 131 6.74 -17.91 9.08
CA TYR A 131 6.88 -16.45 9.14
C TYR A 131 6.10 -15.81 7.99
N ILE A 132 5.34 -14.76 8.28
CA ILE A 132 4.63 -13.96 7.28
C ILE A 132 4.73 -12.49 7.61
N SER A 133 4.94 -11.66 6.59
CA SER A 133 4.94 -10.21 6.73
C SER A 133 4.25 -9.51 5.57
N ILE A 134 3.80 -8.30 5.84
CA ILE A 134 3.25 -7.38 4.85
C ILE A 134 3.96 -6.02 4.94
N THR A 135 4.16 -5.40 3.79
CA THR A 135 4.64 -4.02 3.68
C THR A 135 3.69 -3.24 2.79
N MET A 136 3.13 -2.15 3.31
CA MET A 136 2.19 -1.26 2.63
C MET A 136 2.77 0.16 2.60
N PRO A 137 3.36 0.61 1.48
CA PRO A 137 4.10 1.87 1.43
C PRO A 137 3.21 3.11 1.30
N SER A 138 1.97 2.95 0.85
CA SER A 138 1.11 4.08 0.46
C SER A 138 -0.30 4.03 1.07
N LEU A 139 -0.40 3.79 2.38
CA LEU A 139 -1.69 3.74 3.07
C LEU A 139 -2.16 5.16 3.47
N GLU A 140 -3.12 5.68 2.72
CA GLU A 140 -3.70 7.00 2.96
C GLU A 140 -4.95 6.91 3.81
N ILE A 141 -4.87 7.39 5.05
CA ILE A 141 -5.93 7.25 6.04
C ILE A 141 -5.96 8.47 6.97
N GLY A 142 -7.14 8.81 7.46
CA GLY A 142 -7.36 9.87 8.45
C GLY A 142 -8.47 9.49 9.44
N THR A 143 -8.52 10.17 10.58
CA THR A 143 -9.56 9.96 11.62
C THR A 143 -10.35 11.22 11.94
N VAL A 144 -10.11 12.31 11.19
CA VAL A 144 -10.86 13.57 11.27
C VAL A 144 -10.99 14.14 9.86
N GLY A 145 -12.18 14.63 9.53
CA GLY A 145 -12.51 15.25 8.24
C GLY A 145 -13.00 14.24 7.18
N GLY A 146 -13.57 14.74 6.09
CA GLY A 146 -14.15 13.89 5.05
C GLY A 146 -15.40 13.16 5.56
N GLY A 147 -15.42 11.83 5.42
CA GLY A 147 -16.50 10.96 5.88
C GLY A 147 -16.34 10.38 7.29
N THR A 148 -15.27 10.74 8.01
CA THR A 148 -14.98 10.27 9.38
C THR A 148 -15.82 10.94 10.46
#